data_AF-A0A2E5EAB0-F1
#
_entry.id   AF-A0A2E5EAB0-F1
#
_cell.length_a   1.000
_cell.length_b   1.000
_cell.length_c   1.000
_cell.angle_alpha   90.00
_cell.angle_beta   90.00
_cell.angle_gamma   90.00
#
_symmetry.space_group_name_H-M   'P 1'
#
loop_
_entity.id
_entity.type
_entity.pdbx_description
1 polymer ?
#
loop_
_entity_poly.entity_id
_entity_poly.type
_entity_poly.pdbx_seq_one_letter_code
_entity_poly.pdbx_strand_id
1 'polypeptide(L)'
;MKNLCGLRVAVGALSCVGVLAVGGALNSVQAGGGADGDYYDVTTVFVAEENYGGGGHDMEFYGSSSGKVGWAVGTTSCNRGNIVAPWYGGTSNTPVIAQNCYRYKDGRFEQIGLSWLKHSFCAISEPGCDTWEGDGCQSTGCDTLGVGCADTYWADLNADGDAPRSEINAYTGIYNYPFLLSPSGPNSIRGKIQLSPEDIQPEDNPGARYFMEGQYVEPNEYQFGVHMNNASYKEVSFNSISSSSGVGSTQHMVPGVYAWKACDPQVTVTDIYTVEEDGGPALGHVAYRASDNGDGTWHYEYVLHNQNSHRSFRSFSVPVPACVSISGVEFVDLDYHSGEVIDGTDWSFARDGDMITWSTESHDSNPNGNAIRWATMYTFRFDASTAPVSDADGFSAYFRSGIDDGVGFELDRPGDCLGNDCPGDLNDDNVVSVEDILVVLDSFNLNDSGDTDGDGDTDVVDLLTVIGEFGSSC
;
A
#
# COMPACT_ATOMS: atom_id res chain seq x y z
N MET A 1 13.81 54.04 -32.04
CA MET A 1 13.04 53.34 -33.09
C MET A 1 13.41 51.87 -33.02
N LYS A 2 12.41 51.03 -32.74
CA LYS A 2 12.45 49.57 -32.48
C LYS A 2 13.13 49.19 -31.16
N ASN A 3 12.65 48.25 -30.34
CA ASN A 3 11.34 47.85 -29.83
C ASN A 3 11.66 46.82 -28.72
N LEU A 4 10.93 46.82 -27.61
CA LEU A 4 11.08 45.89 -26.48
C LEU A 4 10.66 44.44 -26.82
N CYS A 5 11.24 43.47 -26.11
CA CYS A 5 10.61 42.34 -25.38
C CYS A 5 11.75 41.39 -24.92
N GLY A 6 11.97 41.07 -23.65
CA GLY A 6 11.00 40.78 -22.59
C GLY A 6 10.67 39.29 -22.61
N LEU A 7 11.67 38.43 -22.37
CA LEU A 7 11.49 36.98 -22.30
C LEU A 7 10.80 36.64 -20.97
N ARG A 8 9.48 36.47 -21.01
CA ARG A 8 8.70 35.87 -19.91
C ARG A 8 8.92 34.37 -19.95
N VAL A 9 9.38 33.80 -18.84
CA VAL A 9 9.33 32.36 -18.58
C VAL A 9 7.86 32.00 -18.39
N ALA A 10 7.30 31.27 -19.35
CA ALA A 10 5.99 30.67 -19.20
C ALA A 10 6.16 29.41 -18.34
N VAL A 11 5.68 29.46 -17.10
CA VAL A 11 5.37 28.28 -16.30
C VAL A 11 4.21 27.59 -17.02
N GLY A 12 4.52 26.49 -17.71
CA GLY A 12 3.51 25.68 -18.37
C GLY A 12 2.70 24.95 -17.30
N ALA A 13 1.41 25.28 -17.21
CA ALA A 13 0.44 24.51 -16.44
C ALA A 13 0.45 23.07 -16.95
N LEU A 14 0.86 22.14 -16.10
CA LEU A 14 0.71 20.71 -16.31
C LEU A 14 -0.78 20.42 -16.07
N SER A 15 -1.54 20.19 -17.14
CA SER A 15 -2.94 19.76 -16.99
C SER A 15 -2.94 18.29 -16.55
N CYS A 16 -3.10 18.04 -15.26
CA CYS A 16 -3.48 16.74 -14.75
C CYS A 16 -4.86 16.39 -15.32
N VAL A 17 -4.91 15.40 -16.21
CA VAL A 17 -6.18 14.83 -16.65
C VAL A 17 -6.63 13.91 -15.51
N GLY A 18 -7.46 14.46 -14.62
CA GLY A 18 -8.11 13.69 -13.57
C GLY A 18 -8.94 12.56 -14.18
N VAL A 19 -8.58 11.32 -13.84
CA VAL A 19 -9.41 10.16 -14.11
C VAL A 19 -10.49 10.16 -13.04
N LEU A 20 -11.72 10.46 -13.43
CA LEU A 20 -12.91 10.36 -12.58
C LEU A 20 -13.03 8.95 -12.00
N ALA A 21 -12.78 8.82 -10.70
CA ALA A 21 -13.10 7.63 -9.91
C ALA A 21 -14.63 7.54 -9.75
N VAL A 22 -15.27 6.75 -10.61
CA VAL A 22 -16.65 6.31 -10.41
C VAL A 22 -16.62 4.97 -9.70
N GLY A 23 -17.08 4.94 -8.45
CA GLY A 23 -17.28 3.71 -7.69
C GLY A 23 -18.21 2.75 -8.43
N GLY A 24 -17.73 1.52 -8.63
CA GLY A 24 -18.53 0.43 -9.19
C GLY A 24 -17.65 -0.69 -9.74
N ALA A 25 -17.63 -1.81 -9.02
CA ALA A 25 -17.03 -3.10 -9.39
C ALA A 25 -15.55 -3.06 -9.78
N LEU A 26 -14.72 -3.79 -9.04
CA LEU A 26 -13.38 -4.20 -9.45
C LEU A 26 -13.49 -5.01 -10.75
N ASN A 27 -13.52 -4.31 -11.89
CA ASN A 27 -13.24 -4.92 -13.17
C ASN A 27 -11.72 -4.99 -13.26
N SER A 28 -11.19 -6.20 -13.14
CA SER A 28 -9.84 -6.52 -13.56
C SER A 28 -9.59 -5.84 -14.90
N VAL A 29 -8.61 -4.94 -14.95
CA VAL A 29 -8.05 -4.52 -16.23
C VAL A 29 -7.37 -5.77 -16.77
N GLN A 30 -8.09 -6.54 -17.58
CA GLN A 30 -7.53 -7.65 -18.32
C GLN A 30 -6.60 -7.05 -19.37
N ALA A 31 -5.34 -6.83 -18.97
CA ALA A 31 -4.29 -6.48 -19.90
C ALA A 31 -4.01 -7.68 -20.81
N GLY A 32 -3.75 -7.35 -22.08
CA GLY A 32 -3.89 -8.25 -23.21
C GLY A 32 -2.88 -9.40 -23.18
N GLY A 33 -3.38 -10.59 -23.54
CA GLY A 33 -2.53 -11.74 -23.83
C GLY A 33 -1.45 -11.40 -24.87
N GLY A 34 -0.47 -12.30 -25.01
CA GLY A 34 0.68 -12.11 -25.90
C GLY A 34 0.29 -11.81 -27.36
N ALA A 35 1.27 -11.71 -28.26
CA ALA A 35 1.01 -11.33 -29.66
C ALA A 35 -0.08 -12.16 -30.38
N ASP A 36 -0.32 -13.40 -29.93
CA ASP A 36 -1.34 -14.31 -30.45
C ASP A 36 -2.59 -14.45 -29.54
N GLY A 37 -2.65 -13.71 -28.43
CA GLY A 37 -3.69 -13.80 -27.39
C GLY A 37 -3.43 -14.89 -26.33
N ASP A 38 -2.30 -15.58 -26.40
CA ASP A 38 -1.87 -16.61 -25.44
C ASP A 38 -1.26 -15.98 -24.18
N TYR A 39 -1.67 -16.46 -23.01
CA TYR A 39 -1.15 -16.06 -21.69
C TYR A 39 -1.43 -17.13 -20.64
N TYR A 40 -0.55 -17.23 -19.64
CA TYR A 40 -0.88 -17.81 -18.35
C TYR A 40 -1.11 -16.68 -17.34
N ASP A 41 -1.91 -16.97 -16.31
CA ASP A 41 -2.29 -16.01 -15.26
C ASP A 41 -2.36 -16.74 -13.92
N VAL A 42 -1.29 -16.70 -13.15
CA VAL A 42 -1.10 -17.33 -11.84
C VAL A 42 -1.65 -16.41 -10.75
N THR A 43 -2.93 -16.60 -10.48
CA THR A 43 -3.66 -15.89 -9.43
C THR A 43 -3.53 -16.59 -8.07
N THR A 44 -3.53 -15.81 -6.98
CA THR A 44 -3.70 -16.37 -5.63
C THR A 44 -5.19 -16.48 -5.32
N VAL A 45 -5.66 -17.66 -4.95
CA VAL A 45 -7.09 -17.90 -4.72
C VAL A 45 -7.38 -18.14 -3.24
N PHE A 46 -6.63 -19.02 -2.58
CA PHE A 46 -6.86 -19.34 -1.18
C PHE A 46 -5.63 -19.04 -0.32
N VAL A 47 -5.88 -18.54 0.89
CA VAL A 47 -4.85 -18.30 1.91
C VAL A 47 -5.41 -18.76 3.25
N ALA A 48 -4.70 -19.64 3.96
CA ALA A 48 -5.16 -20.24 5.23
C ALA A 48 -6.61 -20.76 5.15
N GLU A 49 -6.97 -21.38 4.02
CA GLU A 49 -8.35 -21.77 3.76
C GLU A 49 -8.77 -22.99 4.59
N GLU A 50 -10.04 -23.03 4.99
CA GLU A 50 -10.58 -24.16 5.74
C GLU A 50 -11.28 -25.12 4.78
N ASN A 51 -11.12 -26.44 4.98
CA ASN A 51 -11.84 -27.48 4.24
C ASN A 51 -11.51 -27.59 2.74
N TYR A 52 -10.62 -26.73 2.21
CA TYR A 52 -10.04 -26.96 0.89
C TYR A 52 -9.24 -28.27 0.91
N GLY A 53 -9.36 -29.10 -0.13
CA GLY A 53 -8.75 -30.44 -0.18
C GLY A 53 -9.19 -31.42 0.93
N GLY A 54 -10.22 -31.08 1.73
CA GLY A 54 -10.66 -31.87 2.89
C GLY A 54 -9.85 -31.65 4.19
N GLY A 55 -8.99 -30.63 4.22
CA GLY A 55 -8.16 -30.26 5.38
C GLY A 55 -8.86 -29.34 6.40
N GLY A 56 -8.23 -29.10 7.55
CA GLY A 56 -8.70 -28.10 8.53
C GLY A 56 -8.26 -26.67 8.16
N HIS A 57 -8.26 -25.77 9.14
CA HIS A 57 -7.59 -24.46 9.05
C HIS A 57 -6.09 -24.64 8.78
N ASP A 58 -5.63 -24.20 7.61
CA ASP A 58 -4.25 -24.43 7.16
C ASP A 58 -3.33 -23.26 7.53
N MET A 59 -3.05 -23.13 8.83
CA MET A 59 -2.05 -22.24 9.38
C MET A 59 -1.36 -22.92 10.56
N GLU A 60 -0.04 -23.01 10.52
CA GLU A 60 0.72 -23.84 11.46
C GLU A 60 1.77 -23.04 12.24
N PHE A 61 1.90 -23.38 13.53
CA PHE A 61 2.91 -22.85 14.44
C PHE A 61 4.12 -23.79 14.52
N TYR A 62 5.33 -23.22 14.41
CA TYR A 62 6.58 -23.98 14.36
C TYR A 62 7.49 -23.81 15.58
N GLY A 63 7.04 -23.06 16.58
CA GLY A 63 7.79 -22.80 17.80
C GLY A 63 8.20 -21.34 17.94
N SER A 64 8.95 -21.07 19.01
CA SER A 64 9.49 -19.76 19.33
C SER A 64 11.02 -19.79 19.40
N SER A 65 11.65 -18.67 19.08
CA SER A 65 13.08 -18.44 19.32
C SER A 65 13.37 -16.95 19.26
N SER A 66 14.36 -16.48 20.01
CA SER A 66 14.83 -15.07 19.95
C SER A 66 13.72 -14.01 20.06
N GLY A 67 12.68 -14.26 20.87
CA GLY A 67 11.57 -13.31 21.05
C GLY A 67 10.55 -13.28 19.90
N LYS A 68 10.67 -14.16 18.89
CA LYS A 68 9.71 -14.30 17.79
C LYS A 68 9.07 -15.68 17.80
N VAL A 69 7.91 -15.80 17.17
CA VAL A 69 7.23 -17.07 16.85
C VAL A 69 7.19 -17.28 15.36
N GLY A 70 7.31 -18.53 14.91
CA GLY A 70 7.30 -18.89 13.50
C GLY A 70 5.95 -19.47 13.07
N TRP A 71 5.37 -18.89 12.03
CA TRP A 71 4.11 -19.32 11.43
C TRP A 71 4.26 -19.54 9.92
N ALA A 72 3.42 -20.39 9.35
CA ALA A 72 3.21 -20.49 7.91
C ALA A 72 1.73 -20.72 7.62
N VAL A 73 1.29 -20.37 6.42
CA VAL A 73 -0.08 -20.55 5.94
C VAL A 73 -0.10 -21.37 4.66
N GLY A 74 -1.17 -22.13 4.47
CA GLY A 74 -1.51 -22.71 3.18
C GLY A 74 -1.80 -21.64 2.15
N THR A 75 -1.38 -21.89 0.91
CA THR A 75 -1.71 -21.03 -0.22
C THR A 75 -2.09 -21.86 -1.44
N THR A 76 -3.12 -21.44 -2.15
CA THR A 76 -3.51 -22.05 -3.44
C THR A 76 -3.45 -21.02 -4.55
N SER A 77 -2.73 -21.36 -5.62
CA SER A 77 -2.72 -20.60 -6.87
C SER A 77 -3.61 -21.22 -7.92
N CYS A 78 -3.94 -20.45 -8.95
CA CYS A 78 -4.70 -20.87 -10.10
C CYS A 78 -4.16 -20.29 -11.40
N ASN A 79 -3.99 -21.14 -12.42
CA ASN A 79 -3.73 -20.67 -13.77
C ASN A 79 -5.05 -20.32 -14.47
N ARG A 80 -5.39 -19.04 -14.49
CA ARG A 80 -6.53 -18.42 -15.16
C ARG A 80 -6.22 -17.94 -16.58
N GLY A 81 -5.15 -18.45 -17.18
CA GLY A 81 -4.82 -18.17 -18.56
C GLY A 81 -5.49 -19.12 -19.54
N ASN A 82 -5.00 -19.10 -20.78
CA ASN A 82 -5.38 -20.02 -21.85
C ASN A 82 -4.22 -20.91 -22.32
N ILE A 83 -3.02 -20.75 -21.75
CA ILE A 83 -1.88 -21.66 -21.92
C ILE A 83 -1.35 -22.15 -20.57
N VAL A 84 -0.57 -23.22 -20.62
CA VAL A 84 0.03 -23.86 -19.44
C VAL A 84 1.11 -22.94 -18.84
N ALA A 85 1.07 -22.74 -17.52
CA ALA A 85 2.07 -21.98 -16.79
C ALA A 85 3.29 -22.87 -16.45
N PRO A 86 4.52 -22.35 -16.54
CA PRO A 86 5.72 -23.10 -16.14
C PRO A 86 5.79 -23.30 -14.61
N TRP A 87 6.33 -24.44 -14.16
CA TRP A 87 6.46 -24.76 -12.73
C TRP A 87 7.69 -25.65 -12.47
N TYR A 88 8.78 -25.37 -13.17
CA TYR A 88 9.96 -26.23 -13.22
C TYR A 88 10.79 -26.10 -11.94
N GLY A 89 10.55 -26.97 -10.97
CA GLY A 89 11.25 -26.99 -9.69
C GLY A 89 12.77 -27.10 -9.81
N GLY A 90 13.50 -26.42 -8.91
CA GLY A 90 14.96 -26.38 -8.95
C GLY A 90 15.53 -25.57 -10.12
N THR A 91 14.75 -24.65 -10.67
CA THR A 91 15.15 -23.69 -11.70
C THR A 91 14.65 -22.29 -11.36
N SER A 92 14.95 -21.30 -12.22
CA SER A 92 14.39 -19.94 -12.11
C SER A 92 13.04 -19.77 -12.83
N ASN A 93 12.41 -20.86 -13.28
CA ASN A 93 11.17 -20.85 -14.06
C ASN A 93 10.04 -21.56 -13.31
N THR A 94 9.75 -21.03 -12.12
CA THR A 94 8.75 -21.49 -11.16
C THR A 94 8.43 -20.31 -10.24
N PRO A 95 7.22 -20.21 -9.67
CA PRO A 95 6.88 -19.05 -8.88
C PRO A 95 7.61 -19.02 -7.55
N VAL A 96 7.66 -17.82 -6.98
CA VAL A 96 7.93 -17.63 -5.55
C VAL A 96 6.69 -17.15 -4.83
N ILE A 97 6.54 -17.56 -3.56
CA ILE A 97 5.34 -17.28 -2.77
C ILE A 97 5.71 -16.47 -1.53
N ALA A 98 5.18 -15.26 -1.42
CA ALA A 98 5.27 -14.44 -0.22
C ALA A 98 4.12 -14.77 0.74
N GLN A 99 4.42 -14.75 2.03
CA GLN A 99 3.41 -14.80 3.08
C GLN A 99 3.62 -13.62 4.04
N ASN A 100 2.54 -12.91 4.34
CA ASN A 100 2.55 -11.73 5.21
C ASN A 100 1.44 -11.81 6.27
N CYS A 101 1.63 -11.08 7.37
CA CYS A 101 0.63 -10.91 8.42
C CYS A 101 0.42 -9.42 8.71
N TYR A 102 -0.84 -8.99 8.72
CA TYR A 102 -1.27 -7.64 9.04
C TYR A 102 -2.12 -7.65 10.31
N ARG A 103 -2.08 -6.55 11.06
CA ARG A 103 -2.91 -6.31 12.24
C ARG A 103 -3.68 -5.00 12.07
N TYR A 104 -4.99 -5.06 12.30
CA TYR A 104 -5.81 -3.89 12.56
C TYR A 104 -6.09 -3.78 14.06
N LYS A 105 -5.78 -2.64 14.69
CA LYS A 105 -6.08 -2.38 16.11
C LYS A 105 -6.23 -0.89 16.36
N ASP A 106 -7.34 -0.49 16.97
CA ASP A 106 -7.59 0.90 17.39
C ASP A 106 -7.40 1.94 16.25
N GLY A 107 -7.91 1.62 15.05
CA GLY A 107 -7.78 2.46 13.85
C GLY A 107 -6.52 2.20 13.03
N ARG A 108 -5.50 1.59 13.64
CA ARG A 108 -4.18 1.39 13.04
C ARG A 108 -4.10 0.12 12.23
N PHE A 109 -3.49 0.19 11.04
CA PHE A 109 -3.25 -0.96 10.16
C PHE A 109 -1.76 -1.10 9.84
N GLU A 110 -1.18 -2.22 10.30
CA GLU A 110 0.27 -2.44 10.27
C GLU A 110 0.57 -3.83 9.71
N GLN A 111 1.60 -3.95 8.87
CA GLN A 111 2.19 -5.25 8.57
C GLN A 111 3.10 -5.60 9.75
N ILE A 112 2.84 -6.74 10.38
CA ILE A 112 3.54 -7.16 11.61
C ILE A 112 4.43 -8.38 11.39
N GLY A 113 4.41 -8.95 10.19
CA GLY A 113 5.27 -10.07 9.83
C GLY A 113 5.34 -10.34 8.34
N LEU A 114 6.47 -10.93 7.95
CA LEU A 114 6.76 -11.45 6.62
C LEU A 114 7.51 -12.79 6.78
N SER A 115 7.42 -13.67 5.78
CA SER A 115 8.22 -14.90 5.69
C SER A 115 9.50 -14.71 4.88
N TRP A 116 10.38 -15.71 4.70
CA TRP A 116 11.11 -15.82 3.42
C TRP A 116 10.15 -16.37 2.36
N LEU A 117 10.52 -16.25 1.10
CA LEU A 117 9.63 -16.69 0.03
C LEU A 117 9.77 -18.20 -0.15
N LYS A 118 8.66 -18.87 -0.41
CA LYS A 118 8.72 -20.26 -0.86
C LYS A 118 9.20 -20.29 -2.31
N HIS A 119 10.23 -21.08 -2.63
CA HIS A 119 10.52 -21.47 -4.00
C HIS A 119 9.66 -22.68 -4.38
N SER A 120 8.74 -22.50 -5.32
CA SER A 120 7.83 -23.56 -5.76
C SER A 120 8.58 -24.67 -6.48
N PHE A 121 8.13 -25.91 -6.34
CA PHE A 121 8.87 -27.07 -6.86
C PHE A 121 8.03 -28.06 -7.66
N CYS A 122 6.70 -28.03 -7.53
CA CYS A 122 5.80 -28.95 -8.19
C CYS A 122 4.38 -28.40 -8.20
N ALA A 123 3.74 -28.34 -9.37
CA ALA A 123 2.32 -28.08 -9.47
C ALA A 123 1.54 -29.41 -9.47
N ILE A 124 0.63 -29.57 -8.52
CA ILE A 124 -0.29 -30.72 -8.48
C ILE A 124 -1.25 -30.69 -9.68
N SER A 125 -1.60 -29.49 -10.18
CA SER A 125 -2.53 -29.29 -11.29
C SER A 125 -3.87 -30.00 -11.08
N GLU A 126 -4.59 -29.58 -10.03
CA GLU A 126 -5.83 -30.19 -9.58
C GLU A 126 -7.08 -29.34 -9.87
N PRO A 127 -8.29 -29.94 -9.89
CA PRO A 127 -9.52 -29.17 -9.84
C PRO A 127 -9.59 -28.37 -8.54
N GLY A 128 -9.90 -27.08 -8.62
CA GLY A 128 -9.89 -26.25 -7.42
C GLY A 128 -9.81 -24.75 -7.64
N CYS A 129 -9.64 -24.31 -8.89
CA CYS A 129 -9.89 -22.93 -9.27
C CYS A 129 -11.37 -22.63 -9.20
N ASP A 130 -11.83 -22.35 -7.99
CA ASP A 130 -13.13 -21.76 -7.81
C ASP A 130 -13.18 -20.44 -8.60
N THR A 131 -14.36 -20.08 -9.07
CA THR A 131 -14.60 -18.87 -9.88
C THR A 131 -13.92 -18.83 -11.27
N TRP A 132 -13.26 -19.89 -11.74
CA TRP A 132 -12.79 -19.98 -13.13
C TRP A 132 -13.96 -20.23 -14.12
N GLU A 133 -14.16 -19.33 -15.09
CA GLU A 133 -15.21 -19.42 -16.12
C GLU A 133 -14.75 -20.20 -17.38
N GLY A 134 -13.98 -21.27 -17.22
CA GLY A 134 -13.49 -22.09 -18.36
C GLY A 134 -13.94 -23.55 -18.34
N ASP A 135 -13.40 -24.35 -19.27
CA ASP A 135 -13.75 -25.77 -19.50
C ASP A 135 -13.30 -26.74 -18.38
N GLY A 136 -13.00 -26.22 -17.19
CA GLY A 136 -12.45 -26.96 -16.05
C GLY A 136 -10.93 -27.16 -16.13
N CYS A 137 -10.36 -27.85 -15.13
CA CYS A 137 -8.92 -28.07 -15.01
C CYS A 137 -8.39 -29.02 -16.10
N GLN A 138 -7.50 -28.49 -16.95
CA GLN A 138 -6.72 -29.24 -17.93
C GLN A 138 -5.40 -29.71 -17.30
N SER A 139 -5.51 -30.71 -16.43
CA SER A 139 -4.41 -31.18 -15.57
C SER A 139 -3.15 -31.57 -16.36
N THR A 140 -2.00 -31.13 -15.86
CA THR A 140 -0.65 -31.41 -16.36
C THR A 140 0.20 -32.12 -15.31
N GLY A 141 1.47 -32.40 -15.63
CA GLY A 141 2.42 -32.95 -14.66
C GLY A 141 3.07 -31.86 -13.80
N CYS A 142 3.80 -32.32 -12.78
CA CYS A 142 4.51 -31.54 -11.75
C CYS A 142 5.25 -30.29 -12.23
N ASP A 143 5.84 -30.34 -13.43
CA ASP A 143 6.66 -29.25 -13.99
C ASP A 143 5.85 -28.06 -14.54
N THR A 144 4.52 -28.10 -14.45
CA THR A 144 3.63 -27.13 -15.10
C THR A 144 2.28 -27.04 -14.40
N LEU A 145 1.69 -25.84 -14.34
CA LEU A 145 0.31 -25.63 -13.89
C LEU A 145 -0.65 -25.55 -15.08
N GLY A 146 -1.51 -26.56 -15.18
CA GLY A 146 -2.48 -26.70 -16.27
C GLY A 146 -3.51 -25.56 -16.34
N VAL A 147 -4.06 -25.31 -17.52
CA VAL A 147 -5.09 -24.27 -17.72
C VAL A 147 -6.33 -24.59 -16.87
N GLY A 148 -6.79 -23.60 -16.10
CA GLY A 148 -7.92 -23.74 -15.19
C GLY A 148 -7.67 -24.67 -14.00
N CYS A 149 -6.41 -25.04 -13.74
CA CYS A 149 -6.03 -25.89 -12.61
C CYS A 149 -5.46 -25.07 -11.45
N ALA A 150 -5.67 -25.61 -10.26
CA ALA A 150 -5.12 -25.10 -9.03
C ALA A 150 -3.84 -25.85 -8.64
N ASP A 151 -3.02 -25.19 -7.85
CA ASP A 151 -1.92 -25.81 -7.11
C ASP A 151 -1.92 -25.31 -5.68
N THR A 152 -1.77 -26.23 -4.72
CA THR A 152 -1.86 -25.95 -3.29
C THR A 152 -0.58 -26.33 -2.58
N TYR A 153 0.06 -25.33 -1.98
CA TYR A 153 1.11 -25.53 -0.99
C TYR A 153 0.51 -25.42 0.40
N TRP A 154 0.46 -26.53 1.12
CA TRP A 154 0.05 -26.56 2.52
C TRP A 154 1.02 -25.76 3.40
N ALA A 155 0.60 -25.38 4.61
CA ALA A 155 1.43 -24.60 5.52
C ALA A 155 2.81 -25.24 5.77
N ASP A 156 2.90 -26.57 5.87
CA ASP A 156 4.17 -27.30 6.07
C ASP A 156 5.16 -27.16 4.92
N LEU A 157 4.67 -27.14 3.67
CA LEU A 157 5.49 -26.88 2.49
C LEU A 157 5.92 -25.42 2.40
N ASN A 158 5.00 -24.51 2.74
CA ASN A 158 5.24 -23.06 2.76
C ASN A 158 6.12 -22.59 3.92
N ALA A 159 6.26 -23.41 4.96
CA ALA A 159 7.16 -23.13 6.07
C ALA A 159 8.64 -23.31 5.68
N ASP A 160 8.93 -23.96 4.56
CA ASP A 160 10.27 -24.10 3.98
C ASP A 160 10.58 -22.95 3.02
N GLY A 161 10.55 -21.72 3.56
CA GLY A 161 10.90 -20.49 2.83
C GLY A 161 12.40 -20.36 2.64
N ASP A 162 12.86 -20.41 1.40
CA ASP A 162 14.26 -20.50 0.99
C ASP A 162 14.68 -19.47 -0.07
N ALA A 163 13.72 -18.76 -0.67
CA ALA A 163 13.97 -17.70 -1.64
C ALA A 163 14.06 -16.31 -0.94
N PRO A 164 15.16 -15.55 -1.14
CA PRO A 164 15.31 -14.21 -0.59
C PRO A 164 14.52 -13.18 -1.41
N ARG A 165 13.92 -12.18 -0.77
CA ARG A 165 13.23 -11.08 -1.48
C ARG A 165 14.20 -10.20 -2.26
N SER A 166 15.40 -9.97 -1.73
CA SER A 166 16.41 -9.10 -2.33
C SER A 166 16.88 -9.52 -3.72
N GLU A 167 16.78 -10.80 -4.09
CA GLU A 167 17.27 -11.33 -5.38
C GLU A 167 16.18 -11.44 -6.46
N ILE A 168 14.97 -10.96 -6.18
CA ILE A 168 13.82 -11.15 -7.07
C ILE A 168 13.35 -9.82 -7.64
N ASN A 169 13.22 -9.78 -8.97
CA ASN A 169 12.50 -8.72 -9.64
C ASN A 169 11.01 -9.06 -9.64
N ALA A 170 10.26 -8.46 -8.71
CA ALA A 170 8.84 -8.77 -8.54
C ALA A 170 7.92 -8.29 -9.66
N TYR A 171 8.37 -7.31 -10.45
CA TYR A 171 7.62 -6.88 -11.63
C TYR A 171 7.65 -8.00 -12.67
N THR A 172 8.84 -8.50 -12.98
CA THR A 172 9.03 -9.51 -14.04
C THR A 172 8.89 -10.96 -13.57
N GLY A 173 8.98 -11.18 -12.26
CA GLY A 173 9.18 -12.48 -11.63
C GLY A 173 10.55 -13.11 -11.88
N ILE A 174 11.48 -12.42 -12.53
CA ILE A 174 12.79 -12.98 -12.88
C ILE A 174 13.74 -12.95 -11.67
N TYR A 175 14.45 -14.06 -11.47
CA TYR A 175 15.52 -14.23 -10.48
C TYR A 175 16.56 -15.23 -10.97
N ASN A 176 17.74 -15.27 -10.33
CA ASN A 176 18.76 -16.28 -10.61
C ASN A 176 18.57 -17.50 -9.71
N TYR A 177 18.80 -18.70 -10.25
CA TYR A 177 18.81 -19.94 -9.48
C TYR A 177 20.09 -20.75 -9.76
N PRO A 178 20.77 -21.33 -8.74
CA PRO A 178 20.44 -21.24 -7.32
C PRO A 178 20.59 -19.81 -6.77
N PHE A 179 19.81 -19.49 -5.74
CA PHE A 179 19.91 -18.22 -5.01
C PHE A 179 21.30 -18.06 -4.37
N LEU A 180 21.77 -16.81 -4.26
CA LEU A 180 23.05 -16.52 -3.61
C LEU A 180 22.93 -16.57 -2.10
N LEU A 181 21.81 -16.08 -1.57
CA LEU A 181 21.48 -16.10 -0.15
C LEU A 181 20.73 -17.39 0.21
N SER A 182 20.87 -17.77 1.47
CA SER A 182 20.13 -18.89 2.05
C SER A 182 19.66 -18.49 3.43
N PRO A 183 18.45 -18.90 3.84
CA PRO A 183 17.93 -18.53 5.15
C PRO A 183 18.80 -19.13 6.25
N SER A 184 18.95 -18.40 7.34
CA SER A 184 19.79 -18.75 8.49
C SER A 184 19.05 -18.56 9.82
N GLY A 185 19.60 -19.11 10.90
CA GLY A 185 19.01 -19.01 12.23
C GLY A 185 18.19 -20.23 12.68
N PRO A 186 17.48 -20.14 13.82
CA PRO A 186 16.80 -21.27 14.46
C PRO A 186 15.66 -21.84 13.61
N ASN A 187 15.56 -23.17 13.51
CA ASN A 187 14.59 -23.84 12.64
C ASN A 187 13.12 -23.48 12.93
N SER A 188 12.79 -23.14 14.18
CA SER A 188 11.43 -22.78 14.58
C SER A 188 10.93 -21.47 13.94
N ILE A 189 11.84 -20.59 13.51
CA ILE A 189 11.50 -19.26 12.96
C ILE A 189 12.19 -18.96 11.61
N ARG A 190 13.20 -19.74 11.22
CA ARG A 190 13.99 -19.53 10.00
C ARG A 190 13.11 -19.64 8.76
N GLY A 191 13.07 -18.58 7.97
CA GLY A 191 12.33 -18.48 6.71
C GLY A 191 10.80 -18.47 6.84
N LYS A 192 10.26 -18.57 8.06
CA LYS A 192 8.82 -18.56 8.35
C LYS A 192 8.33 -17.14 8.61
N ILE A 193 7.02 -16.93 8.64
CA ILE A 193 6.44 -15.67 9.10
C ILE A 193 6.88 -15.47 10.55
N GLN A 194 7.68 -14.44 10.81
CA GLN A 194 8.10 -14.10 12.17
C GLN A 194 7.17 -13.05 12.75
N LEU A 195 6.51 -13.39 13.86
CA LEU A 195 5.65 -12.47 14.61
C LEU A 195 6.20 -12.30 16.03
N SER A 196 6.02 -11.11 16.60
CA SER A 196 6.31 -10.89 18.02
C SER A 196 5.14 -11.47 18.85
N PRO A 197 5.39 -12.24 19.93
CA PRO A 197 4.35 -12.72 20.84
C PRO A 197 3.40 -11.63 21.32
N GLU A 198 3.94 -10.46 21.66
CA GLU A 198 3.19 -9.29 22.14
C GLU A 198 2.25 -8.68 21.10
N ASP A 199 2.49 -8.91 19.80
CA ASP A 199 1.63 -8.39 18.73
C ASP A 199 0.39 -9.23 18.50
N ILE A 200 0.42 -10.50 18.89
CA ILE A 200 -0.63 -11.49 18.58
C ILE A 200 -1.27 -12.13 19.80
N GLN A 201 -0.72 -11.91 21.00
CA GLN A 201 -1.27 -12.48 22.21
C GLN A 201 -2.64 -11.84 22.51
N PRO A 202 -3.72 -12.62 22.63
CA PRO A 202 -5.08 -12.07 22.66
C PRO A 202 -5.36 -11.16 23.85
N GLU A 203 -4.83 -11.48 25.03
CA GLU A 203 -5.02 -10.64 26.23
C GLU A 203 -4.36 -9.26 26.14
N ASP A 204 -3.31 -9.11 25.34
CA ASP A 204 -2.60 -7.84 25.13
C ASP A 204 -3.18 -7.04 23.94
N ASN A 205 -3.99 -7.70 23.11
CA ASN A 205 -4.55 -7.14 21.88
C ASN A 205 -6.08 -7.31 21.79
N PRO A 206 -6.84 -6.84 22.80
CA PRO A 206 -8.29 -6.87 22.74
C PRO A 206 -8.80 -6.05 21.54
N GLY A 207 -9.70 -6.64 20.75
CA GLY A 207 -10.29 -5.98 19.58
C GLY A 207 -9.42 -5.98 18.32
N ALA A 208 -8.20 -6.52 18.37
CA ALA A 208 -7.36 -6.63 17.18
C ALA A 208 -7.92 -7.67 16.19
N ARG A 209 -7.77 -7.39 14.89
CA ARG A 209 -8.08 -8.29 13.79
C ARG A 209 -6.80 -8.56 13.01
N TYR A 210 -6.63 -9.79 12.52
CA TYR A 210 -5.40 -10.21 11.85
C TYR A 210 -5.69 -10.76 10.46
N PHE A 211 -4.82 -10.46 9.51
CA PHE A 211 -5.00 -10.83 8.13
C PHE A 211 -3.74 -11.50 7.60
N MET A 212 -3.89 -12.69 7.06
CA MET A 212 -2.81 -13.40 6.37
C MET A 212 -2.94 -13.14 4.88
N GLU A 213 -1.83 -12.79 4.23
CA GLU A 213 -1.77 -12.61 2.78
C GLU A 213 -0.82 -13.63 2.18
N GLY A 214 -1.22 -14.15 1.02
CA GLY A 214 -0.37 -14.91 0.11
C GLY A 214 -0.24 -14.16 -1.21
N GLN A 215 0.97 -14.13 -1.75
CA GLN A 215 1.21 -13.57 -3.08
C GLN A 215 2.14 -14.48 -3.89
N TYR A 216 1.70 -14.87 -5.09
CA TYR A 216 2.53 -15.60 -6.05
C TYR A 216 3.15 -14.62 -7.03
N VAL A 217 4.43 -14.79 -7.34
CA VAL A 217 5.09 -14.06 -8.42
C VAL A 217 5.62 -15.09 -9.41
N GLU A 218 4.97 -15.18 -10.57
CA GLU A 218 5.33 -16.10 -11.65
C GLU A 218 6.30 -15.43 -12.63
N PRO A 219 7.46 -16.05 -12.93
CA PRO A 219 8.37 -15.56 -13.96
C PRO A 219 7.68 -15.31 -15.30
N ASN A 220 7.96 -14.16 -15.93
CA ASN A 220 7.48 -13.75 -17.26
C ASN A 220 5.96 -13.47 -17.41
N GLU A 221 5.17 -13.55 -16.35
CA GLU A 221 3.74 -13.21 -16.39
C GLU A 221 3.48 -11.75 -16.81
N TYR A 222 4.39 -10.86 -16.44
CA TYR A 222 4.35 -9.42 -16.79
C TYR A 222 4.28 -9.16 -18.30
N GLN A 223 4.77 -10.10 -19.13
CA GLN A 223 4.74 -9.98 -20.59
C GLN A 223 3.31 -10.02 -21.15
N PHE A 224 2.37 -10.55 -20.37
CA PHE A 224 0.93 -10.57 -20.66
C PHE A 224 0.18 -9.45 -19.92
N GLY A 225 0.85 -8.69 -19.06
CA GLY A 225 0.27 -7.61 -18.27
C GLY A 225 -0.75 -8.05 -17.19
N VAL A 226 -0.83 -9.34 -16.86
CA VAL A 226 -1.80 -9.89 -15.89
C VAL A 226 -1.25 -10.03 -14.46
N HIS A 227 0.01 -9.67 -14.23
CA HIS A 227 0.80 -9.88 -13.00
C HIS A 227 0.37 -9.10 -11.75
N MET A 228 -0.83 -8.51 -11.73
CA MET A 228 -1.33 -7.63 -10.66
C MET A 228 -2.51 -8.19 -9.86
N ASN A 229 -3.04 -9.36 -10.23
CA ASN A 229 -4.14 -10.06 -9.55
C ASN A 229 -3.63 -11.22 -8.66
N ASN A 230 -2.35 -11.18 -8.30
CA ASN A 230 -1.60 -12.29 -7.75
C ASN A 230 -1.48 -12.30 -6.22
N ALA A 231 -2.25 -11.47 -5.51
CA ALA A 231 -2.28 -11.42 -4.05
C ALA A 231 -3.71 -11.63 -3.51
N SER A 232 -3.85 -12.34 -2.40
CA SER A 232 -5.12 -12.55 -1.70
C SER A 232 -4.90 -12.48 -0.19
N TYR A 233 -5.93 -12.07 0.56
CA TYR A 233 -5.88 -12.12 2.03
C TYR A 233 -7.04 -12.88 2.64
N LYS A 234 -6.82 -13.42 3.84
CA LYS A 234 -7.85 -14.01 4.70
C LYS A 234 -7.71 -13.51 6.13
N GLU A 235 -8.84 -13.21 6.76
CA GLU A 235 -8.86 -12.88 8.18
C GLU A 235 -8.65 -14.15 9.02
N VAL A 236 -7.86 -14.03 10.09
CA VAL A 236 -7.63 -15.08 11.07
C VAL A 236 -7.78 -14.53 12.49
N SER A 237 -8.00 -15.42 13.44
CA SER A 237 -7.93 -15.10 14.87
C SER A 237 -6.80 -15.87 15.51
N PHE A 238 -5.95 -15.19 16.28
CA PHE A 238 -5.05 -15.86 17.21
C PHE A 238 -5.81 -16.21 18.50
N ASN A 239 -5.80 -17.49 18.87
CA ASN A 239 -6.38 -18.00 20.12
C ASN A 239 -5.32 -18.06 21.23
N SER A 240 -4.04 -18.06 20.85
CA SER A 240 -2.85 -17.84 21.67
C SER A 240 -1.67 -17.56 20.72
N ILE A 241 -0.47 -17.28 21.26
CA ILE A 241 0.76 -17.20 20.45
C ILE A 241 1.09 -18.46 19.62
N SER A 242 0.41 -19.58 19.86
CA SER A 242 0.68 -20.88 19.23
C SER A 242 -0.57 -21.57 18.67
N SER A 243 -1.69 -20.87 18.59
CA SER A 243 -2.96 -21.41 18.08
C SER A 243 -3.75 -20.34 17.34
N SER A 244 -4.31 -20.68 16.19
CA SER A 244 -5.15 -19.78 15.38
C SER A 244 -6.37 -20.50 14.81
N SER A 245 -7.31 -19.73 14.28
CA SER A 245 -8.49 -20.21 13.57
C SER A 245 -8.84 -19.27 12.41
N GLY A 246 -9.48 -19.79 11.37
CA GLY A 246 -9.93 -19.00 10.24
C GLY A 246 -11.11 -18.09 10.59
N VAL A 247 -11.21 -16.96 9.90
CA VAL A 247 -12.36 -16.05 9.98
C VAL A 247 -12.82 -15.75 8.56
N GLY A 248 -14.09 -16.07 8.27
CA GLY A 248 -14.67 -15.84 6.94
C GLY A 248 -13.96 -16.63 5.84
N SER A 249 -14.14 -16.18 4.59
CA SER A 249 -13.49 -16.72 3.41
C SER A 249 -12.29 -15.86 2.99
N THR A 250 -11.38 -16.45 2.23
CA THR A 250 -10.36 -15.67 1.50
C THR A 250 -11.02 -14.59 0.63
N GLN A 251 -10.38 -13.43 0.52
CA GLN A 251 -10.72 -12.37 -0.44
C GLN A 251 -9.78 -12.53 -1.64
N HIS A 252 -10.34 -13.05 -2.75
CA HIS A 252 -9.55 -13.55 -3.87
C HIS A 252 -9.06 -12.41 -4.76
N MET A 253 -7.78 -12.43 -5.12
CA MET A 253 -7.11 -11.43 -5.96
C MET A 253 -7.21 -10.01 -5.37
N VAL A 254 -7.32 -9.91 -4.05
CA VAL A 254 -7.34 -8.65 -3.30
C VAL A 254 -6.14 -8.61 -2.34
N PRO A 255 -5.23 -7.64 -2.49
CA PRO A 255 -4.09 -7.48 -1.57
C PRO A 255 -4.51 -7.10 -0.14
N GLY A 256 -3.70 -7.47 0.85
CA GLY A 256 -3.95 -7.31 2.28
C GLY A 256 -4.19 -5.86 2.72
N VAL A 257 -3.64 -4.87 2.02
CA VAL A 257 -3.90 -3.43 2.29
C VAL A 257 -5.39 -3.07 2.26
N TYR A 258 -6.19 -3.75 1.44
CA TYR A 258 -7.64 -3.55 1.37
C TYR A 258 -8.39 -4.07 2.61
N ALA A 259 -7.75 -4.89 3.44
CA ALA A 259 -8.34 -5.33 4.71
C ALA A 259 -8.52 -4.14 5.68
N TRP A 260 -7.73 -3.08 5.57
CA TRP A 260 -7.94 -1.87 6.37
C TRP A 260 -9.30 -1.24 6.11
N LYS A 261 -9.66 -1.08 4.83
CA LYS A 261 -10.98 -0.56 4.41
C LYS A 261 -12.13 -1.49 4.76
N ALA A 262 -11.89 -2.81 4.81
CA ALA A 262 -12.85 -3.77 5.32
C ALA A 262 -13.06 -3.66 6.85
N CYS A 263 -12.09 -3.11 7.58
CA CYS A 263 -12.21 -2.82 9.02
C CYS A 263 -12.82 -1.45 9.30
N ASP A 264 -12.38 -0.43 8.58
CA ASP A 264 -12.87 0.94 8.66
C ASP A 264 -13.31 1.41 7.26
N PRO A 265 -14.63 1.48 7.00
CA PRO A 265 -15.16 1.95 5.72
C PRO A 265 -14.80 3.39 5.34
N GLN A 266 -14.28 4.19 6.28
CA GLN A 266 -13.84 5.56 6.04
C GLN A 266 -12.40 5.64 5.54
N VAL A 267 -11.68 4.52 5.47
CA VAL A 267 -10.35 4.43 4.85
C VAL A 267 -10.50 4.58 3.34
N THR A 268 -9.66 5.44 2.77
CA THR A 268 -9.45 5.48 1.32
C THR A 268 -8.25 4.61 0.97
N VAL A 269 -8.37 3.86 -0.13
CA VAL A 269 -7.28 3.06 -0.71
C VAL A 269 -7.25 3.42 -2.19
N THR A 270 -6.09 3.87 -2.65
CA THR A 270 -5.85 4.32 -4.01
C THR A 270 -4.73 3.49 -4.62
N ASP A 271 -5.00 2.93 -5.80
CA ASP A 271 -3.98 2.25 -6.60
C ASP A 271 -3.00 3.29 -7.15
N ILE A 272 -1.71 3.01 -7.03
CA ILE A 272 -0.64 3.79 -7.64
C ILE A 272 0.13 2.91 -8.62
N TYR A 273 0.47 3.46 -9.77
CA TYR A 273 1.22 2.75 -10.79
C TYR A 273 2.63 3.29 -10.90
N THR A 274 3.59 2.39 -10.81
CA THR A 274 5.00 2.70 -11.06
C THR A 274 5.36 2.35 -12.50
N VAL A 275 6.30 3.09 -13.08
CA VAL A 275 6.82 2.80 -14.42
C VAL A 275 8.14 2.02 -14.30
N GLU A 276 8.10 0.77 -14.74
CA GLU A 276 9.22 -0.16 -14.68
C GLU A 276 10.16 0.04 -15.88
N GLU A 277 11.29 -0.69 -15.91
CA GLU A 277 12.39 -0.45 -16.86
C GLU A 277 11.97 -0.51 -18.34
N ASP A 278 11.01 -1.38 -18.67
CA ASP A 278 10.47 -1.55 -20.02
C ASP A 278 9.31 -0.59 -20.35
N GLY A 279 8.95 0.29 -19.41
CA GLY A 279 7.83 1.23 -19.51
C GLY A 279 6.48 0.63 -19.11
N GLY A 280 6.43 -0.63 -18.69
CA GLY A 280 5.22 -1.26 -18.21
C GLY A 280 4.85 -0.86 -16.77
N PRO A 281 3.58 -1.02 -16.37
CA PRO A 281 3.14 -0.63 -15.05
C PRO A 281 3.38 -1.74 -14.01
N ALA A 282 3.78 -1.36 -12.80
CA ALA A 282 3.66 -2.19 -11.60
C ALA A 282 2.75 -1.50 -10.56
N LEU A 283 2.09 -2.28 -9.71
CA LEU A 283 1.05 -1.85 -8.78
C LEU A 283 1.60 -1.65 -7.37
N GLY A 284 1.22 -0.53 -6.78
CA GLY A 284 1.28 -0.26 -5.35
C GLY A 284 -0.03 0.39 -4.89
N HIS A 285 -0.12 0.69 -3.60
CA HIS A 285 -1.30 1.30 -3.01
C HIS A 285 -0.91 2.32 -1.98
N VAL A 286 -1.65 3.43 -1.94
CA VAL A 286 -1.65 4.36 -0.81
C VAL A 286 -3.00 4.23 -0.13
N ALA A 287 -2.98 3.99 1.18
CA ALA A 287 -4.18 3.98 2.00
C ALA A 287 -4.05 5.01 3.11
N TYR A 288 -5.15 5.68 3.44
CA TYR A 288 -5.12 6.75 4.42
C TYR A 288 -6.44 6.94 5.16
N ARG A 289 -6.33 7.46 6.38
CA ARG A 289 -7.44 7.82 7.26
C ARG A 289 -7.04 8.99 8.16
N ALA A 290 -7.90 10.00 8.24
CA ALA A 290 -7.82 11.05 9.25
C ALA A 290 -8.97 10.94 10.26
N SER A 291 -8.66 11.03 11.56
CA SER A 291 -9.64 10.91 12.65
C SER A 291 -9.49 12.02 13.68
N ASP A 292 -10.61 12.54 14.17
CA ASP A 292 -10.67 13.55 15.21
C ASP A 292 -10.26 12.95 16.58
N ASN A 293 -9.30 13.59 17.26
CA ASN A 293 -8.87 13.19 18.61
C ASN A 293 -9.85 13.66 19.71
N GLY A 294 -10.83 14.51 19.36
CA GLY A 294 -11.84 15.05 20.27
C GLY A 294 -11.32 16.20 21.15
N ASP A 295 -10.12 16.70 20.88
CA ASP A 295 -9.46 17.78 21.62
C ASP A 295 -9.02 18.96 20.71
N GLY A 296 -9.53 19.00 19.48
CA GLY A 296 -9.17 19.99 18.47
C GLY A 296 -7.94 19.62 17.64
N THR A 297 -7.32 18.46 17.90
CA THR A 297 -6.29 17.88 17.03
C THR A 297 -6.82 16.70 16.23
N TRP A 298 -6.11 16.34 15.17
CA TRP A 298 -6.48 15.26 14.26
C TRP A 298 -5.33 14.29 14.09
N HIS A 299 -5.64 13.00 14.16
CA HIS A 299 -4.71 11.93 13.85
C HIS A 299 -4.74 11.64 12.35
N TYR A 300 -3.56 11.56 11.73
CA TYR A 300 -3.40 11.16 10.33
C TYR A 300 -2.61 9.87 10.28
N GLU A 301 -3.18 8.87 9.62
CA GLU A 301 -2.54 7.58 9.39
C GLU A 301 -2.49 7.28 7.90
N TYR A 302 -1.30 6.90 7.44
CA TYR A 302 -1.00 6.59 6.05
C TYR A 302 -0.27 5.27 5.95
N VAL A 303 -0.53 4.57 4.85
CA VAL A 303 0.12 3.33 4.49
C VAL A 303 0.55 3.41 3.03
N LEU A 304 1.79 3.00 2.75
CA LEU A 304 2.28 2.78 1.39
C LEU A 304 2.64 1.29 1.24
N HIS A 305 1.90 0.60 0.38
CA HIS A 305 2.07 -0.81 0.06
C HIS A 305 2.65 -0.97 -1.35
N ASN A 306 3.72 -1.76 -1.48
CA ASN A 306 4.25 -2.16 -2.77
C ASN A 306 3.85 -3.61 -3.08
N GLN A 307 2.97 -3.83 -4.06
CA GLN A 307 2.59 -5.19 -4.44
C GLN A 307 3.66 -5.85 -5.31
N ASN A 308 4.06 -5.22 -6.42
CA ASN A 308 4.98 -5.86 -7.37
C ASN A 308 5.96 -4.90 -8.07
N SER A 309 6.11 -3.66 -7.61
CA SER A 309 7.09 -2.73 -8.19
C SER A 309 8.53 -3.15 -7.85
N HIS A 310 9.34 -3.39 -8.89
CA HIS A 310 10.77 -3.58 -8.71
C HIS A 310 11.48 -2.23 -8.49
N ARG A 311 10.94 -1.11 -9.00
CA ARG A 311 11.45 0.22 -8.64
C ARG A 311 11.49 0.45 -7.14
N SER A 312 10.47 -0.06 -6.42
CA SER A 312 10.29 0.07 -4.96
C SER A 312 10.26 1.55 -4.51
N PHE A 313 9.92 1.81 -3.25
CA PHE A 313 9.78 3.17 -2.74
C PHE A 313 10.77 3.46 -1.62
N ARG A 314 11.31 4.68 -1.57
CA ARG A 314 12.27 5.11 -0.53
C ARG A 314 11.88 6.39 0.20
N SER A 315 10.73 6.98 -0.14
CA SER A 315 10.21 8.12 0.59
C SER A 315 8.69 8.13 0.63
N PHE A 316 8.14 8.87 1.57
CA PHE A 316 6.73 9.21 1.62
C PHE A 316 6.61 10.67 2.04
N SER A 317 5.95 11.48 1.22
CA SER A 317 5.82 12.92 1.41
C SER A 317 4.36 13.33 1.48
N VAL A 318 4.04 14.16 2.48
CA VAL A 318 2.71 14.71 2.73
C VAL A 318 2.83 16.23 2.78
N PRO A 319 2.00 16.98 2.03
CA PRO A 319 1.95 18.43 2.19
C PRO A 319 1.37 18.79 3.57
N VAL A 320 2.08 19.62 4.32
CA VAL A 320 1.66 20.11 5.64
C VAL A 320 2.03 21.59 5.74
N PRO A 321 1.05 22.51 5.63
CA PRO A 321 1.27 23.95 5.68
C PRO A 321 2.14 24.37 6.87
N ALA A 322 3.09 25.29 6.68
CA ALA A 322 4.11 25.65 7.67
C ALA A 322 3.57 26.09 9.05
N CYS A 323 2.34 26.61 9.07
CA CYS A 323 1.63 27.02 10.28
C CYS A 323 1.05 25.86 11.11
N VAL A 324 0.83 24.69 10.50
CA VAL A 324 0.24 23.54 11.17
C VAL A 324 1.25 22.98 12.16
N SER A 325 0.82 22.87 13.41
CA SER A 325 1.61 22.20 14.44
C SER A 325 1.42 20.69 14.31
N ILE A 326 2.53 19.95 14.31
CA ILE A 326 2.52 18.48 14.27
C ILE A 326 3.18 17.90 15.52
N SER A 327 2.70 16.75 15.96
CA SER A 327 3.25 15.96 17.06
C SER A 327 3.07 14.47 16.78
N GLY A 328 3.63 13.60 17.63
CA GLY A 328 3.41 12.15 17.51
C GLY A 328 3.87 11.55 16.19
N VAL A 329 4.89 12.14 15.56
CA VAL A 329 5.44 11.66 14.29
C VAL A 329 6.07 10.29 14.50
N GLU A 330 5.52 9.28 13.83
CA GLU A 330 5.94 7.90 13.92
C GLU A 330 6.08 7.26 12.53
N PHE A 331 6.98 6.29 12.46
CA PHE A 331 7.24 5.46 11.29
C PHE A 331 7.26 4.00 11.76
N VAL A 332 6.59 3.12 11.02
CA VAL A 332 6.54 1.69 11.30
C VAL A 332 6.90 0.92 10.03
N ASP A 333 7.90 0.06 10.14
CA ASP A 333 8.39 -0.82 9.09
C ASP A 333 8.48 -2.28 9.58
N LEU A 334 9.28 -3.10 8.90
CA LEU A 334 9.39 -4.53 9.12
C LEU A 334 10.83 -4.96 9.39
N ASP A 335 10.98 -5.87 10.34
CA ASP A 335 12.24 -6.56 10.58
C ASP A 335 12.48 -7.63 9.50
N TYR A 336 13.44 -7.38 8.61
CA TYR A 336 13.98 -8.43 7.74
C TYR A 336 14.82 -9.41 8.57
N HIS A 337 14.62 -10.71 8.34
CA HIS A 337 15.13 -11.74 9.23
C HIS A 337 15.74 -12.92 8.48
N SER A 338 16.20 -13.93 9.21
CA SER A 338 16.87 -15.14 8.70
C SER A 338 18.07 -14.88 7.78
N GLY A 339 18.78 -13.77 7.96
CA GLY A 339 19.96 -13.44 7.16
C GLY A 339 19.65 -12.79 5.82
N GLU A 340 18.48 -12.16 5.67
CA GLU A 340 18.27 -11.26 4.56
C GLU A 340 19.27 -10.09 4.63
N VAL A 341 19.61 -9.53 3.48
CA VAL A 341 20.62 -8.47 3.36
C VAL A 341 20.07 -7.07 3.58
N ILE A 342 18.74 -6.92 3.70
CA ILE A 342 18.10 -5.62 3.83
C ILE A 342 18.51 -4.95 5.14
N ASP A 343 18.95 -3.71 5.03
CA ASP A 343 19.27 -2.82 6.12
C ASP A 343 17.97 -2.33 6.76
N GLY A 344 17.73 -2.71 8.01
CA GLY A 344 16.55 -2.32 8.78
C GLY A 344 16.68 -0.95 9.47
N THR A 345 17.55 -0.06 8.98
CA THR A 345 17.64 1.29 9.53
C THR A 345 16.37 2.08 9.21
N ASP A 346 15.71 2.58 10.25
CA ASP A 346 14.50 3.40 10.16
C ASP A 346 14.66 4.62 9.24
N TRP A 347 13.56 5.05 8.64
CA TRP A 347 13.54 6.22 7.79
C TRP A 347 13.73 7.50 8.60
N SER A 348 14.50 8.42 8.03
CA SER A 348 14.66 9.75 8.60
C SER A 348 13.42 10.60 8.31
N PHE A 349 12.96 11.35 9.31
CA PHE A 349 11.90 12.35 9.17
C PHE A 349 12.47 13.75 9.00
N ALA A 350 11.93 14.51 8.06
CA ALA A 350 12.23 15.92 7.87
C ALA A 350 10.96 16.71 7.55
N ARG A 351 10.95 17.98 7.95
CA ARG A 351 9.97 18.99 7.49
C ARG A 351 10.73 20.10 6.78
N ASP A 352 10.39 20.36 5.53
CA ASP A 352 10.96 21.43 4.72
C ASP A 352 9.83 22.25 4.10
N GLY A 353 9.68 23.49 4.57
CA GLY A 353 8.53 24.34 4.22
C GLY A 353 7.19 23.66 4.51
N ASP A 354 6.38 23.54 3.46
CA ASP A 354 5.03 22.99 3.50
C ASP A 354 4.97 21.47 3.23
N MET A 355 6.08 20.75 3.42
CA MET A 355 6.13 19.31 3.18
C MET A 355 6.85 18.59 4.32
N ILE A 356 6.26 17.50 4.78
CA ILE A 356 6.93 16.52 5.62
C ILE A 356 7.32 15.31 4.77
N THR A 357 8.46 14.72 5.07
CA THR A 357 8.98 13.57 4.33
C THR A 357 9.65 12.59 5.29
N TRP A 358 9.25 11.32 5.17
CA TRP A 358 10.06 10.19 5.64
C TRP A 358 10.87 9.66 4.48
N SER A 359 12.15 9.37 4.69
CA SER A 359 12.98 8.81 3.61
C SER A 359 14.18 7.99 4.10
N THR A 360 14.62 7.10 3.22
CA THR A 360 15.89 6.38 3.29
C THR A 360 16.78 6.69 2.09
N GLU A 361 17.99 6.13 2.08
CA GLU A 361 18.98 6.28 1.02
C GLU A 361 18.48 5.70 -0.32
N SER A 362 19.03 6.17 -1.45
CA SER A 362 18.79 5.55 -2.76
C SER A 362 19.53 4.23 -2.92
N HIS A 363 19.06 3.38 -3.84
CA HIS A 363 19.73 2.12 -4.18
C HIS A 363 21.20 2.32 -4.59
N ASP A 364 21.53 3.41 -5.29
CA ASP A 364 22.91 3.72 -5.70
C ASP A 364 23.85 4.00 -4.50
N SER A 365 23.30 4.47 -3.38
CA SER A 365 24.05 4.73 -2.15
C SER A 365 24.13 3.48 -1.29
N ASN A 366 23.00 2.78 -1.15
CA ASN A 366 22.88 1.56 -0.37
C ASN A 366 21.89 0.60 -1.07
N PRO A 367 22.38 -0.40 -1.83
CA PRO A 367 21.52 -1.38 -2.51
C PRO A 367 20.64 -2.19 -1.57
N ASN A 368 21.03 -2.24 -0.29
CA ASN A 368 20.32 -2.93 0.78
C ASN A 368 19.44 -1.99 1.61
N GLY A 369 19.38 -0.69 1.28
CA GLY A 369 18.59 0.29 2.02
C GLY A 369 17.14 -0.16 2.23
N ASN A 370 16.55 0.37 3.30
CA ASN A 370 15.23 0.03 3.81
C ASN A 370 14.06 0.48 2.91
N ALA A 371 14.08 0.14 1.64
CA ALA A 371 12.99 0.48 0.72
C ALA A 371 11.74 -0.34 1.02
N ILE A 372 10.56 0.22 0.71
CA ILE A 372 9.31 -0.54 0.64
C ILE A 372 9.40 -1.45 -0.60
N ARG A 373 9.87 -2.67 -0.38
CA ARG A 373 10.02 -3.71 -1.40
C ARG A 373 8.67 -4.38 -1.65
N TRP A 374 8.61 -5.18 -2.69
CA TRP A 374 7.38 -5.89 -3.04
C TRP A 374 6.87 -6.79 -1.90
N ALA A 375 5.56 -7.00 -1.86
CA ALA A 375 4.85 -7.66 -0.77
C ALA A 375 5.11 -7.03 0.61
N THR A 376 5.48 -5.74 0.68
CA THR A 376 5.68 -5.04 1.96
C THR A 376 4.96 -3.70 2.02
N MET A 377 4.64 -3.30 3.24
CA MET A 377 3.79 -2.17 3.57
C MET A 377 4.35 -1.44 4.78
N TYR A 378 4.62 -0.14 4.66
CA TYR A 378 5.07 0.72 5.77
C TYR A 378 3.97 1.72 6.15
N THR A 379 3.96 2.09 7.43
CA THR A 379 2.96 2.99 8.01
C THR A 379 3.62 4.28 8.49
N PHE A 380 2.97 5.41 8.21
CA PHE A 380 3.39 6.76 8.61
C PHE A 380 2.25 7.42 9.35
N ARG A 381 2.52 8.03 10.50
CA ARG A 381 1.47 8.72 11.27
C ARG A 381 1.98 9.91 12.05
N PHE A 382 1.07 10.82 12.33
CA PHE A 382 1.28 12.00 13.17
C PHE A 382 -0.06 12.60 13.59
N ASP A 383 -0.02 13.45 14.60
CA ASP A 383 -1.14 14.33 14.96
C ASP A 383 -0.89 15.73 14.42
N ALA A 384 -1.94 16.41 13.99
CA ALA A 384 -1.89 17.79 13.53
C ALA A 384 -2.96 18.67 14.18
N SER A 385 -2.69 19.98 14.21
CA SER A 385 -3.59 20.99 14.78
C SER A 385 -4.77 21.38 13.88
N THR A 386 -4.95 20.75 12.72
CA THR A 386 -6.00 21.09 11.74
C THR A 386 -6.71 19.85 11.22
N ALA A 387 -7.99 20.01 10.86
CA ALA A 387 -8.82 19.00 10.24
C ALA A 387 -8.32 18.64 8.82
N PRO A 388 -8.67 17.45 8.29
CA PRO A 388 -8.20 17.02 6.99
C PRO A 388 -8.86 17.81 5.86
N VAL A 389 -8.07 18.13 4.84
CA VAL A 389 -8.56 18.46 3.49
C VAL A 389 -8.18 17.34 2.54
N SER A 390 -9.09 17.02 1.62
CA SER A 390 -8.90 15.94 0.64
C SER A 390 -8.19 16.41 -0.63
N ASP A 391 -7.90 15.45 -1.52
CA ASP A 391 -7.36 15.67 -2.86
C ASP A 391 -6.03 16.44 -2.91
N ALA A 392 -5.17 16.22 -1.91
CA ALA A 392 -3.84 16.82 -1.88
C ALA A 392 -2.78 15.92 -2.53
N ASP A 393 -1.76 16.57 -3.11
CA ASP A 393 -0.67 15.90 -3.82
C ASP A 393 0.41 15.34 -2.87
N GLY A 394 0.27 14.06 -2.52
CA GLY A 394 1.34 13.26 -1.92
C GLY A 394 2.37 12.81 -2.96
N PHE A 395 3.55 12.42 -2.49
CA PHE A 395 4.63 11.93 -3.37
C PHE A 395 5.48 10.84 -2.72
N SER A 396 5.91 9.87 -3.53
CA SER A 396 6.89 8.87 -3.12
C SER A 396 7.98 8.72 -4.17
N ALA A 397 9.24 8.91 -3.75
CA ALA A 397 10.40 8.72 -4.60
C ALA A 397 10.73 7.23 -4.76
N TYR A 398 11.16 6.86 -5.96
CA TYR A 398 11.62 5.50 -6.24
C TYR A 398 12.96 5.20 -5.59
N PHE A 399 13.12 3.94 -5.14
CA PHE A 399 14.37 3.46 -4.57
C PHE A 399 15.43 3.20 -5.65
N ARG A 400 15.04 2.52 -6.74
CA ARG A 400 15.86 2.29 -7.92
C ARG A 400 15.63 3.38 -8.96
N SER A 401 16.70 3.81 -9.64
CA SER A 401 16.64 4.77 -10.75
C SER A 401 15.98 4.17 -12.00
N GLY A 402 15.48 5.00 -12.91
CA GLY A 402 14.87 4.58 -14.17
C GLY A 402 14.04 5.70 -14.80
N ILE A 403 12.93 5.36 -15.45
CA ILE A 403 11.95 6.34 -15.95
C ILE A 403 11.28 7.01 -14.75
N ASP A 404 11.29 8.34 -14.71
CA ASP A 404 10.81 9.16 -13.60
C ASP A 404 11.49 8.89 -12.24
N ASP A 405 11.35 9.84 -11.32
CA ASP A 405 12.00 9.81 -10.00
C ASP A 405 11.07 9.34 -8.87
N GLY A 406 9.77 9.17 -9.16
CA GLY A 406 8.77 8.76 -8.19
C GLY A 406 7.36 8.81 -8.76
N VAL A 407 6.38 8.69 -7.87
CA VAL A 407 4.95 8.71 -8.18
C VAL A 407 4.22 9.69 -7.25
N GLY A 408 3.32 10.48 -7.83
CA GLY A 408 2.38 11.32 -7.08
C GLY A 408 1.05 10.60 -6.85
N PHE A 409 0.35 10.95 -5.78
CA PHE A 409 -0.93 10.35 -5.41
C PHE A 409 -1.77 11.30 -4.56
N GLU A 410 -3.08 11.13 -4.63
CA GLU A 410 -4.02 11.87 -3.79
C GLU A 410 -4.05 11.29 -2.36
N LEU A 411 -4.15 12.18 -1.37
CA LEU A 411 -4.35 11.84 0.03
C LEU A 411 -5.11 12.93 0.78
N ASP A 412 -5.65 12.59 1.94
CA ASP A 412 -6.06 13.58 2.94
C ASP A 412 -4.83 14.14 3.65
N ARG A 413 -4.72 15.46 3.77
CA ARG A 413 -3.63 16.14 4.50
C ARG A 413 -4.17 17.08 5.56
N PRO A 414 -3.34 17.55 6.50
CA PRO A 414 -3.71 18.69 7.33
C PRO A 414 -4.16 19.87 6.49
N GLY A 415 -5.35 20.39 6.84
CA GLY A 415 -5.91 21.59 6.26
C GLY A 415 -4.98 22.78 6.40
N ASP A 416 -5.25 23.79 5.61
CA ASP A 416 -4.52 25.04 5.65
C ASP A 416 -4.62 25.67 7.04
N CYS A 417 -3.73 26.61 7.32
CA CYS A 417 -3.85 27.43 8.51
C CYS A 417 -5.30 27.92 8.58
N LEU A 418 -5.89 27.95 9.78
CA LEU A 418 -7.07 28.76 9.98
C LEU A 418 -6.74 30.18 9.51
N GLY A 419 -7.22 30.44 8.32
CA GLY A 419 -7.28 31.66 7.55
C GLY A 419 -8.49 31.40 6.68
N ASN A 420 -9.66 31.35 7.33
CA ASN A 420 -10.98 31.33 6.73
C ASN A 420 -11.22 30.37 5.55
N ASP A 421 -11.67 29.15 5.85
CA ASP A 421 -12.58 28.43 4.92
C ASP A 421 -13.95 29.14 4.80
N CYS A 422 -14.13 30.25 5.51
CA CYS A 422 -15.26 31.17 5.37
C CYS A 422 -14.69 32.56 5.05
N PRO A 423 -14.55 32.94 3.77
CA PRO A 423 -14.11 34.28 3.38
C PRO A 423 -14.80 35.42 4.13
N GLY A 424 -15.99 35.17 4.70
CA GLY A 424 -16.74 36.07 5.56
C GLY A 424 -16.29 36.25 7.03
N ASP A 425 -15.42 35.42 7.63
CA ASP A 425 -15.03 35.49 9.06
C ASP A 425 -13.75 36.31 9.29
N LEU A 426 -13.78 37.58 8.90
CA LEU A 426 -12.61 38.45 8.80
C LEU A 426 -11.90 38.76 10.12
N ASN A 427 -12.46 38.37 11.27
CA ASN A 427 -11.87 38.59 12.59
C ASN A 427 -11.32 37.31 13.26
N ASP A 428 -11.39 36.17 12.57
CA ASP A 428 -10.97 34.84 13.01
C ASP A 428 -11.63 34.38 14.33
N ASP A 429 -12.92 34.68 14.55
CA ASP A 429 -13.67 34.29 15.75
C ASP A 429 -14.56 33.05 15.57
N ASN A 430 -14.46 32.42 14.40
CA ASN A 430 -15.20 31.23 13.96
C ASN A 430 -16.71 31.47 13.75
N VAL A 431 -17.15 32.72 13.64
CA VAL A 431 -18.57 33.07 13.40
C VAL A 431 -18.68 34.29 12.48
N VAL A 432 -19.21 34.10 11.28
CA VAL A 432 -19.55 35.24 10.40
C VAL A 432 -20.69 36.04 11.02
N SER A 433 -20.37 37.23 11.52
CA SER A 433 -21.23 38.02 12.39
C SER A 433 -21.24 39.50 11.99
N VAL A 434 -21.77 40.36 12.87
CA VAL A 434 -21.76 41.81 12.61
C VAL A 434 -20.33 42.32 12.69
N GLU A 435 -19.50 41.69 13.51
CA GLU A 435 -18.12 42.04 13.73
C GLU A 435 -17.30 41.95 12.43
N ASP A 436 -17.57 41.00 11.55
CA ASP A 436 -16.90 40.87 10.24
C ASP A 436 -17.39 41.90 9.23
N ILE A 437 -18.70 42.21 9.25
CA ILE A 437 -19.24 43.32 8.45
C ILE A 437 -18.56 44.63 8.85
N LEU A 438 -18.23 44.81 10.13
CA LEU A 438 -17.52 46.00 10.60
C LEU A 438 -16.08 46.07 10.09
N VAL A 439 -15.42 44.93 9.83
CA VAL A 439 -14.09 44.90 9.19
C VAL A 439 -14.17 45.46 7.76
N VAL A 440 -15.12 44.99 6.95
CA VAL A 440 -15.34 45.49 5.57
C VAL A 440 -15.68 46.99 5.56
N LEU A 441 -16.49 47.45 6.51
CA LEU A 441 -16.88 48.87 6.58
C LEU A 441 -15.74 49.78 7.03
N ASP A 442 -14.83 49.29 7.87
CA ASP A 442 -13.65 50.06 8.32
C ASP A 442 -12.63 50.21 7.18
N SER A 443 -12.52 49.21 6.30
CA SER A 443 -11.59 49.22 5.17
C SER A 443 -12.18 49.65 3.83
N PHE A 444 -13.42 50.15 3.77
CA PHE A 444 -14.11 50.42 2.50
C PHE A 444 -13.34 51.40 1.57
N ASN A 445 -13.08 50.98 0.33
CA ASN A 445 -12.16 51.56 -0.68
C ASN A 445 -10.66 51.54 -0.32
N LEU A 446 -10.23 50.65 0.58
CA LEU A 446 -8.82 50.42 0.92
C LEU A 446 -8.42 49.01 0.49
N ASN A 447 -7.14 48.80 0.24
CA ASN A 447 -6.56 47.46 0.12
C ASN A 447 -6.09 47.04 1.52
N ASP A 448 -7.01 46.49 2.31
CA ASP A 448 -6.78 46.12 3.71
C ASP A 448 -7.62 44.88 4.07
N SER A 449 -7.71 44.55 5.36
CA SER A 449 -8.34 43.34 5.92
C SER A 449 -9.80 43.04 5.56
N GLY A 450 -10.48 43.88 4.78
CA GLY A 450 -11.83 43.62 4.27
C GLY A 450 -11.91 43.16 2.81
N ASP A 451 -10.78 42.99 2.12
CA ASP A 451 -10.68 42.45 0.76
C ASP A 451 -10.79 40.91 0.79
N THR A 452 -12.02 40.41 0.62
CA THR A 452 -12.38 38.99 0.73
C THR A 452 -12.19 38.22 -0.57
N ASP A 453 -12.18 38.89 -1.72
CA ASP A 453 -12.00 38.25 -3.04
C ASP A 453 -10.60 38.45 -3.65
N GLY A 454 -9.77 39.29 -3.01
CA GLY A 454 -8.37 39.50 -3.32
C GLY A 454 -8.12 40.36 -4.55
N ASP A 455 -9.10 41.17 -4.99
CA ASP A 455 -8.98 41.98 -6.20
C ASP A 455 -8.20 43.30 -5.99
N GLY A 456 -7.92 43.63 -4.74
CA GLY A 456 -7.06 44.72 -4.33
C GLY A 456 -7.79 45.98 -3.87
N ASP A 457 -9.11 45.95 -3.66
CA ASP A 457 -9.87 46.97 -2.94
C ASP A 457 -11.10 46.41 -2.21
N THR A 458 -11.33 46.86 -0.97
CA THR A 458 -12.56 46.51 -0.24
C THR A 458 -13.75 47.27 -0.80
N ASP A 459 -14.72 46.58 -1.40
CA ASP A 459 -15.89 47.19 -2.00
C ASP A 459 -17.22 46.47 -1.66
N VAL A 460 -18.25 46.65 -2.50
CA VAL A 460 -19.56 46.02 -2.27
C VAL A 460 -19.54 44.52 -2.50
N VAL A 461 -18.65 44.00 -3.35
CA VAL A 461 -18.46 42.58 -3.61
C VAL A 461 -18.03 41.88 -2.33
N ASP A 462 -17.07 42.45 -1.60
CA ASP A 462 -16.63 41.91 -0.30
C ASP A 462 -17.72 41.87 0.75
N LEU A 463 -18.47 42.97 0.84
CA LEU A 463 -19.61 43.04 1.74
C LEU A 463 -20.65 41.96 1.42
N LEU A 464 -20.86 41.64 0.14
CA LEU A 464 -21.79 40.60 -0.28
C LEU A 464 -21.26 39.19 0.01
N THR A 465 -19.95 38.99 0.02
CA THR A 465 -19.31 37.74 0.49
C THR A 465 -19.63 37.50 1.96
N VAL A 466 -19.35 38.47 2.85
CA VAL A 466 -19.65 38.38 4.29
C VAL A 466 -21.16 38.20 4.55
N ILE A 467 -22.02 38.96 3.85
CA ILE A 467 -23.49 38.83 4.00
C ILE A 467 -23.99 37.46 3.52
N GLY A 468 -23.39 36.90 2.47
CA GLY A 468 -23.73 35.58 1.94
C GLY A 468 -23.52 34.45 2.94
N GLU A 469 -22.57 34.65 3.86
CA GLU A 469 -22.16 33.67 4.88
C GLU A 469 -22.66 34.04 6.28
N PHE A 470 -23.45 35.11 6.43
CA PHE A 470 -23.86 35.66 7.72
C PHE A 470 -24.59 34.63 8.62
N GLY A 471 -24.07 34.44 9.82
CA GLY A 471 -24.56 33.49 10.82
C GLY A 471 -24.08 32.05 10.63
N SER A 472 -23.15 31.81 9.71
CA SER A 472 -22.43 30.54 9.63
C SER A 472 -21.39 30.41 10.75
N SER A 473 -21.07 29.17 11.10
CA SER A 473 -19.98 28.83 12.01
C SER A 473 -18.84 28.23 11.18
N CYS A 474 -17.62 28.71 11.42
CA CYS A 474 -16.43 28.39 10.65
C CYS A 474 -15.59 27.31 11.36
#